data_AF-A0A954HXI3-F1
#
_entry.id   AF-A0A954HXI3-F1
#
_cell.length_a   1.000
_cell.length_b   1.000
_cell.length_c   1.000
_cell.angle_alpha   90.00
_cell.angle_beta   90.00
_cell.angle_gamma   90.00
#
_symmetry.space_group_name_H-M   'P 1'
#
loop_
_entity.id
_entity.type
_entity.pdbx_description
1 polymer ?
#
loop_
_entity_poly.entity_id
_entity_poly.type
_entity_poly.pdbx_seq_one_letter_code
_entity_poly.pdbx_strand_id
1 'polypeptide(L)'
;MSLRIVLPLTLLTALCGCANTTTSNTARTATEQLLISNAVDRALDKVNFTPFAGSKVFIEEKYLEGVDSKYLVASTRHRVLHAGGRLIDAADGADVVLELRSGGVGTSASESYIGTPEIGIPGMVSIPEVRLVERKRQSGSAKIGMVAIDARSREILGGGGVTLDKSDDSNWFVMGVGPWQSGTVKEEVSHRTTGQAAVTKQTLPTSIAFMGVDRTRTLDGQPTEGEDIRYVSFPGEQPAAPPAQ
;
A
#
# COMPACT_ATOMS: atom_id res chain seq x y z
N MET A 1 24.92 55.18 -16.17
CA MET A 1 23.85 54.83 -15.20
C MET A 1 23.09 53.62 -15.74
N SER A 2 23.80 52.52 -15.94
CA SER A 2 23.31 51.38 -16.75
C SER A 2 23.67 50.04 -16.09
N LEU A 3 24.76 50.01 -15.33
CA LEU A 3 25.24 48.80 -14.66
C LEU A 3 24.47 48.45 -13.36
N ARG A 4 23.83 49.45 -12.73
CA ARG A 4 23.06 49.25 -11.47
C ARG A 4 21.69 48.59 -11.67
N ILE A 5 21.14 48.63 -12.90
CA ILE A 5 19.84 48.03 -13.23
C ILE A 5 20.02 46.61 -13.82
N VAL A 6 21.18 46.32 -14.42
CA VAL A 6 21.49 44.99 -14.98
C VAL A 6 21.70 43.95 -13.88
N LEU A 7 22.29 44.33 -12.75
CA LEU A 7 22.56 43.39 -11.64
C LEU A 7 21.30 42.78 -11.00
N PRO A 8 20.23 43.53 -10.64
CA PRO A 8 19.01 42.93 -10.10
C PRO A 8 18.24 42.12 -11.15
N LEU A 9 18.30 42.48 -12.43
CA LEU A 9 17.61 41.76 -13.51
C LEU A 9 18.29 40.41 -13.84
N THR A 10 19.61 40.35 -13.71
CA THR A 10 20.38 39.11 -13.90
C THR A 10 20.23 38.16 -12.71
N LEU A 11 20.04 38.69 -11.49
CA LEU A 11 19.76 37.88 -10.30
C LEU A 11 18.34 37.29 -10.30
N LEU A 12 17.38 37.98 -10.93
CA LEU A 12 15.98 37.53 -11.03
C LEU A 12 15.77 36.40 -12.06
N THR A 13 16.61 36.33 -13.09
CA THR A 13 16.55 35.26 -14.12
C THR A 13 17.25 33.98 -13.70
N ALA A 14 18.13 34.03 -12.68
CA ALA A 14 18.76 32.85 -12.08
C ALA A 14 17.82 32.02 -11.19
N LEU A 15 16.57 32.47 -10.98
CA LEU A 15 15.54 31.77 -10.19
C LEU A 15 14.58 30.93 -11.04
N CYS A 16 14.78 30.82 -12.36
CA CYS A 16 14.07 29.86 -13.20
C CYS A 16 14.57 28.44 -12.93
N GLY A 17 14.14 27.86 -11.81
CA GLY A 17 14.31 26.43 -11.54
C GLY A 17 13.43 25.62 -12.48
N CYS A 18 14.02 24.86 -13.39
CA CYS A 18 13.31 23.79 -14.08
C CYS A 18 13.04 22.66 -13.07
N ALA A 19 11.79 22.53 -12.63
CA ALA A 19 11.37 21.40 -11.81
C ALA A 19 11.09 20.19 -12.73
N ASN A 20 12.02 19.23 -12.76
CA ASN A 20 11.78 17.93 -13.38
C ASN A 20 10.94 17.07 -12.45
N THR A 21 9.70 16.76 -12.83
CA THR A 21 8.92 15.71 -12.15
C THR A 21 9.20 14.39 -12.87
N THR A 22 10.12 13.58 -12.35
CA THR A 22 10.29 12.20 -12.84
C THR A 22 8.98 11.44 -12.66
N THR A 23 8.41 10.95 -13.76
CA THR A 23 7.29 10.02 -13.77
C THR A 23 7.84 8.60 -13.61
N SER A 24 7.19 7.84 -12.71
CA SER A 24 7.43 6.45 -12.30
C SER A 24 8.41 5.59 -13.12
N ASN A 25 9.32 4.89 -12.44
CA ASN A 25 10.17 3.83 -13.04
C ASN A 25 9.45 2.47 -13.15
N THR A 26 8.18 2.38 -12.76
CA THR A 26 7.34 1.18 -12.79
C THR A 26 6.06 1.41 -13.61
N ALA A 27 5.40 0.32 -14.03
CA ALA A 27 4.16 0.37 -14.85
C ALA A 27 3.01 1.18 -14.21
N ARG A 28 2.98 1.28 -12.88
CA ARG A 28 2.11 2.19 -12.11
C ARG A 28 2.95 3.02 -11.16
N THR A 29 2.51 4.24 -10.87
CA THR A 29 3.21 5.11 -9.91
C THR A 29 3.08 4.57 -8.49
N ALA A 30 4.08 4.86 -7.64
CA ALA A 30 4.00 4.50 -6.21
C ALA A 30 2.78 5.13 -5.53
N THR A 31 2.45 6.37 -5.89
CA THR A 31 1.26 7.07 -5.40
C THR A 31 -0.03 6.35 -5.78
N GLU A 32 -0.18 5.88 -7.01
CA GLU A 32 -1.37 5.11 -7.42
C GLU A 32 -1.51 3.81 -6.63
N GLN A 33 -0.41 3.08 -6.44
CA GLN A 33 -0.42 1.83 -5.67
C GLN A 33 -0.81 2.08 -4.20
N LEU A 34 -0.22 3.11 -3.57
CA LEU A 34 -0.53 3.50 -2.20
C LEU A 34 -1.96 4.03 -2.05
N LEU A 35 -2.45 4.81 -3.01
CA LEU A 35 -3.83 5.27 -3.02
C LEU A 35 -4.80 4.07 -3.02
N ILE A 36 -4.55 3.07 -3.87
CA ILE A 36 -5.39 1.87 -3.94
C ILE A 36 -5.32 1.07 -2.64
N SER A 37 -4.12 0.73 -2.15
CA SER A 37 -3.95 -0.05 -0.92
C SER A 37 -4.60 0.63 0.27
N ASN A 38 -4.41 1.95 0.42
CA ASN A 38 -4.97 2.70 1.53
C ASN A 38 -6.50 2.78 1.45
N ALA A 39 -7.07 2.87 0.25
CA ALA A 39 -8.52 2.82 0.07
C ALA A 39 -9.09 1.45 0.42
N VAL A 40 -8.40 0.37 0.02
CA VAL A 40 -8.77 -1.00 0.38
C VAL A 40 -8.73 -1.19 1.90
N ASP A 41 -7.65 -0.80 2.56
CA ASP A 41 -7.51 -0.99 4.00
C ASP A 41 -8.56 -0.21 4.79
N ARG A 42 -8.79 1.06 4.47
CA ARG A 42 -9.85 1.84 5.15
C ARG A 42 -11.25 1.30 4.86
N ALA A 43 -11.49 0.71 3.69
CA ALA A 43 -12.76 0.07 3.38
C ALA A 43 -12.94 -1.26 4.16
N LEU A 44 -11.87 -2.03 4.36
CA LEU A 44 -11.88 -3.25 5.17
C LEU A 44 -11.95 -2.98 6.67
N ASP A 45 -11.40 -1.86 7.17
CA ASP A 45 -11.46 -1.48 8.59
C ASP A 45 -12.89 -1.19 9.08
N LYS A 46 -13.82 -0.95 8.15
CA LYS A 46 -15.25 -0.81 8.44
C LYS A 46 -15.98 -2.16 8.58
N VAL A 47 -15.31 -3.28 8.31
CA VAL A 47 -15.89 -4.62 8.36
C VAL A 47 -15.54 -5.28 9.69
N ASN A 48 -16.56 -5.81 10.38
CA ASN A 48 -16.35 -6.57 11.61
C ASN A 48 -16.09 -8.06 11.30
N PHE A 49 -14.86 -8.50 11.48
CA PHE A 49 -14.43 -9.90 11.28
C PHE A 49 -14.52 -10.77 12.54
N THR A 50 -14.80 -10.18 13.71
CA THR A 50 -14.91 -10.88 15.00
C THR A 50 -15.84 -12.10 14.97
N PRO A 51 -16.98 -12.10 14.24
CA PRO A 51 -17.85 -13.27 14.15
C PRO A 51 -17.20 -14.54 13.55
N PHE A 52 -16.03 -14.41 12.90
CA PHE A 52 -15.32 -15.56 12.32
C PHE A 52 -14.34 -16.23 13.29
N ALA A 53 -14.20 -15.73 14.50
CA ALA A 53 -13.32 -16.31 15.52
C ALA A 53 -13.64 -17.79 15.75
N GLY A 54 -12.62 -18.66 15.63
CA GLY A 54 -12.76 -20.09 15.85
C GLY A 54 -13.44 -20.87 14.71
N SER A 55 -13.88 -20.21 13.64
CA SER A 55 -14.48 -20.85 12.46
C SER A 55 -13.43 -21.12 11.37
N LYS A 56 -13.64 -22.17 10.57
CA LYS A 56 -12.88 -22.40 9.33
C LYS A 56 -13.49 -21.56 8.21
N VAL A 57 -12.74 -20.57 7.74
CA VAL A 57 -13.18 -19.61 6.72
C VAL A 57 -12.49 -19.92 5.41
N PHE A 58 -13.29 -20.23 4.40
CA PHE A 58 -12.86 -20.23 3.01
C PHE A 58 -13.17 -18.86 2.40
N ILE A 59 -12.19 -18.24 1.74
CA ILE A 59 -12.40 -16.95 1.06
C ILE A 59 -12.60 -17.23 -0.41
N GLU A 60 -13.78 -16.91 -0.92
CA GLU A 60 -14.13 -17.10 -2.32
C GLU A 60 -13.86 -15.83 -3.12
N GLU A 61 -12.90 -15.95 -4.04
CA GLU A 61 -12.39 -14.84 -4.87
C GLU A 61 -13.09 -14.77 -6.25
N LYS A 62 -14.01 -15.70 -6.53
CA LYS A 62 -14.63 -15.89 -7.85
C LYS A 62 -15.26 -14.63 -8.43
N TYR A 63 -15.83 -13.77 -7.58
CA TYR A 63 -16.51 -12.53 -7.99
C TYR A 63 -15.64 -11.29 -7.82
N LEU A 64 -14.34 -11.47 -7.59
CA LEU A 64 -13.41 -10.40 -7.39
C LEU A 64 -12.61 -10.10 -8.66
N GLU A 65 -12.89 -8.95 -9.26
CA GLU A 65 -12.18 -8.46 -10.43
C GLU A 65 -11.64 -7.04 -10.21
N GLY A 66 -10.57 -6.67 -10.90
CA GLY A 66 -10.04 -5.32 -10.88
C GLY A 66 -8.63 -5.21 -10.34
N VAL A 67 -8.20 -3.96 -10.18
CA VAL A 67 -6.81 -3.62 -9.85
C VAL A 67 -6.51 -3.99 -8.41
N ASP A 68 -5.35 -4.63 -8.19
CA ASP A 68 -4.87 -5.09 -6.87
C ASP A 68 -5.84 -6.01 -6.10
N SER A 69 -6.62 -6.82 -6.81
CA SER A 69 -7.48 -7.86 -6.21
C SER A 69 -6.71 -8.77 -5.25
N LYS A 70 -5.47 -9.13 -5.61
CA LYS A 70 -4.57 -9.93 -4.75
C LYS A 70 -4.27 -9.25 -3.41
N TYR A 71 -4.09 -7.92 -3.40
CA TYR A 71 -3.86 -7.18 -2.15
C TYR A 71 -5.12 -7.21 -1.29
N LEU A 72 -6.30 -6.96 -1.89
CA LEU A 72 -7.58 -7.05 -1.19
C LEU A 72 -7.81 -8.44 -0.56
N VAL A 73 -7.54 -9.52 -1.29
CA VAL A 73 -7.63 -10.88 -0.78
C VAL A 73 -6.67 -11.08 0.39
N ALA A 74 -5.39 -10.71 0.23
CA ALA A 74 -4.39 -10.87 1.27
C ALA A 74 -4.74 -10.05 2.54
N SER A 75 -5.20 -8.81 2.37
CA SER A 75 -5.64 -7.94 3.45
C SER A 75 -6.89 -8.45 4.16
N THR A 76 -7.80 -9.09 3.43
CA THR A 76 -8.97 -9.77 4.02
C THR A 76 -8.55 -11.00 4.80
N ARG A 77 -7.69 -11.85 4.22
CA ARG A 77 -7.09 -13.02 4.88
C ARG A 77 -6.43 -12.62 6.20
N HIS A 78 -5.63 -11.55 6.19
CA HIS A 78 -4.97 -11.03 7.39
C HIS A 78 -5.98 -10.64 8.48
N ARG A 79 -7.05 -9.92 8.14
CA ARG A 79 -8.08 -9.49 9.11
C ARG A 79 -8.90 -10.66 9.65
N VAL A 80 -9.19 -11.68 8.84
CA VAL A 80 -9.84 -12.92 9.29
C VAL A 80 -8.94 -13.67 10.29
N LEU A 81 -7.65 -13.83 9.98
CA LEU A 81 -6.68 -14.46 10.89
C LEU A 81 -6.52 -13.66 12.18
N HIS A 82 -6.41 -12.34 12.08
CA HIS A 82 -6.30 -11.45 13.24
C HIS A 82 -7.55 -11.52 14.14
N ALA A 83 -8.73 -11.72 13.56
CA ALA A 83 -9.97 -11.94 14.30
C ALA A 83 -10.08 -13.36 14.91
N GLY A 84 -9.09 -14.23 14.73
CA GLY A 84 -9.07 -15.60 15.25
C GLY A 84 -9.75 -16.64 14.36
N GLY A 85 -10.11 -16.28 13.12
CA GLY A 85 -10.58 -17.24 12.12
C GLY A 85 -9.45 -18.11 11.58
N ARG A 86 -9.79 -19.32 11.13
CA ARG A 86 -8.82 -20.25 10.52
C ARG A 86 -9.05 -20.30 9.01
N LEU A 87 -8.07 -19.84 8.23
CA LEU A 87 -8.17 -19.91 6.77
C LEU A 87 -7.97 -21.34 6.29
N ILE A 88 -8.77 -21.72 5.30
CA ILE A 88 -8.64 -22.99 4.59
C ILE A 88 -8.62 -22.76 3.09
N ASP A 89 -8.10 -23.74 2.35
CA ASP A 89 -7.87 -23.61 0.91
C ASP A 89 -9.02 -24.16 0.05
N ALA A 90 -9.97 -24.90 0.65
CA ALA A 90 -11.09 -25.52 -0.07
C ALA A 90 -12.42 -25.34 0.67
N ALA A 91 -13.48 -25.06 -0.10
CA ALA A 91 -14.83 -24.85 0.43
C ALA A 91 -15.39 -26.07 1.18
N ASP A 92 -15.00 -27.29 0.80
CA ASP A 92 -15.51 -28.55 1.38
C ASP A 92 -15.17 -28.72 2.87
N GLY A 93 -14.11 -28.04 3.34
CA GLY A 93 -13.69 -28.06 4.75
C GLY A 93 -14.16 -26.84 5.56
N ALA A 94 -14.95 -25.95 4.95
CA ALA A 94 -15.33 -24.67 5.52
C ALA A 94 -16.47 -24.81 6.51
N ASP A 95 -16.45 -23.97 7.55
CA ASP A 95 -17.65 -23.64 8.30
C ASP A 95 -18.33 -22.42 7.65
N VAL A 96 -17.53 -21.47 7.16
CA VAL A 96 -17.97 -20.22 6.53
C VAL A 96 -17.32 -20.05 5.15
N VAL A 97 -18.13 -19.80 4.13
CA VAL A 97 -17.69 -19.31 2.82
C VAL A 97 -17.87 -17.79 2.78
N LEU A 98 -16.77 -17.07 2.70
CA LEU A 98 -16.73 -15.61 2.63
C LEU A 98 -16.54 -15.19 1.18
N GLU A 99 -17.61 -14.82 0.50
CA GLU A 99 -17.54 -14.35 -0.88
C GLU A 99 -17.15 -12.88 -0.93
N LEU A 100 -16.08 -12.59 -1.68
CA LEU A 100 -15.59 -11.24 -1.93
C LEU A 100 -16.01 -10.77 -3.31
N ARG A 101 -16.40 -9.50 -3.39
CA ARG A 101 -16.69 -8.82 -4.65
C ARG A 101 -16.16 -7.39 -4.64
N SER A 102 -15.77 -6.91 -5.80
CA SER A 102 -15.37 -5.52 -6.03
C SER A 102 -16.52 -4.76 -6.69
N GLY A 103 -16.90 -3.62 -6.11
CA GLY A 103 -17.84 -2.67 -6.71
C GLY A 103 -17.15 -1.55 -7.50
N GLY A 104 -15.81 -1.57 -7.52
CA GLY A 104 -14.95 -0.57 -8.14
C GLY A 104 -13.71 -0.32 -7.28
N VAL A 105 -12.53 -0.58 -7.84
CA VAL A 105 -11.23 -0.29 -7.22
C VAL A 105 -10.37 0.41 -8.26
N GLY A 106 -9.91 1.62 -7.97
CA GLY A 106 -9.11 2.39 -8.92
C GLY A 106 -8.74 3.79 -8.46
N THR A 107 -8.08 4.53 -9.34
CA THR A 107 -7.61 5.90 -9.08
C THR A 107 -8.30 6.90 -10.00
N SER A 108 -8.36 8.15 -9.55
CA SER A 108 -8.80 9.30 -10.33
C SER A 108 -7.85 10.46 -10.07
N ALA A 109 -7.51 11.20 -11.12
CA ALA A 109 -6.63 12.36 -11.05
C ALA A 109 -7.35 13.60 -11.60
N SER A 110 -7.06 14.76 -11.02
CA SER A 110 -7.54 16.06 -11.47
C SER A 110 -6.45 17.09 -11.30
N GLU A 111 -6.18 17.85 -12.35
CA GLU A 111 -5.23 18.97 -12.35
C GLU A 111 -6.01 20.28 -12.52
N SER A 112 -5.60 21.30 -11.79
CA SER A 112 -6.16 22.65 -11.93
C SER A 112 -5.04 23.65 -11.75
N TYR A 113 -4.94 24.62 -12.64
CA TYR A 113 -3.92 25.66 -12.56
C TYR A 113 -4.49 27.02 -12.94
N ILE A 114 -3.85 28.07 -12.43
CA ILE A 114 -4.06 29.46 -12.81
C ILE A 114 -2.77 29.90 -13.51
N GLY A 115 -2.88 30.31 -14.77
CA GLY A 115 -1.72 30.55 -15.61
C GLY A 115 -2.06 30.94 -17.04
N THR A 116 -1.03 31.18 -17.85
CA THR A 116 -1.18 31.34 -19.29
C THR A 116 -0.93 30.00 -19.98
N PRO A 117 -1.87 29.48 -20.78
CA PRO A 117 -1.66 28.26 -21.54
C PRO A 117 -0.56 28.47 -22.59
N GLU A 118 -0.01 27.37 -23.12
CA GLU A 118 0.92 27.46 -24.25
C GLU A 118 0.20 28.04 -25.48
N ILE A 119 0.77 29.11 -26.05
CA ILE A 119 0.26 29.73 -27.28
C ILE A 119 1.30 29.46 -28.39
N GLY A 120 0.95 28.55 -29.31
CA GLY A 120 1.71 28.31 -30.53
C GLY A 120 1.36 29.34 -31.59
N ILE A 121 2.29 30.23 -31.93
CA ILE A 121 2.12 31.18 -33.04
C ILE A 121 2.84 30.60 -34.28
N PRO A 122 2.14 30.28 -35.38
CA PRO A 122 2.77 29.73 -36.59
C PRO A 122 3.88 30.63 -37.11
N GLY A 123 5.09 30.10 -37.26
CA GLY A 123 6.26 30.85 -37.74
C GLY A 123 7.08 31.59 -36.66
N MET A 124 6.68 31.52 -35.39
CA MET A 124 7.46 32.01 -34.24
C MET A 124 7.74 30.88 -33.23
N VAL A 125 8.70 31.11 -32.33
CA VAL A 125 8.92 30.29 -31.12
C VAL A 125 7.66 30.30 -30.25
N SER A 126 7.27 29.14 -29.71
CA SER A 126 6.10 29.02 -28.83
C SER A 126 6.29 29.84 -27.55
N ILE A 127 5.23 30.52 -27.11
CA ILE A 127 5.22 31.15 -25.79
C ILE A 127 4.96 30.04 -24.78
N PRO A 128 5.91 29.73 -23.87
CA PRO A 128 5.78 28.63 -22.94
C PRO A 128 4.63 28.86 -21.97
N GLU A 129 4.04 27.76 -21.51
CA GLU A 129 3.02 27.79 -20.47
C GLU A 129 3.59 28.36 -19.16
N VAL A 130 2.85 29.29 -18.53
CA VAL A 130 3.22 29.84 -17.21
C VAL A 130 2.15 29.46 -16.20
N ARG A 131 2.43 28.43 -15.39
CA ARG A 131 1.57 28.02 -14.27
C ARG A 131 1.95 28.81 -13.01
N LEU A 132 1.19 29.87 -12.70
CA LEU A 132 1.44 30.69 -11.50
C LEU A 132 1.08 29.92 -10.22
N VAL A 133 -0.05 29.21 -10.25
CA VAL A 133 -0.46 28.32 -9.17
C VAL A 133 -1.03 27.07 -9.81
N GLU A 134 -0.57 25.92 -9.37
CA GLU A 134 -1.02 24.63 -9.86
C GLU A 134 -1.36 23.73 -8.68
N ARG A 135 -2.41 22.96 -8.85
CA ARG A 135 -2.86 21.94 -7.91
C ARG A 135 -3.11 20.64 -8.66
N LYS A 136 -2.35 19.61 -8.29
CA LYS A 136 -2.57 18.23 -8.75
C LYS A 136 -3.20 17.45 -7.61
N ARG A 137 -4.40 16.89 -7.83
CA ARG A 137 -5.03 15.96 -6.89
C ARG A 137 -5.12 14.59 -7.53
N GLN A 138 -4.77 13.57 -6.75
CA GLN A 138 -5.02 12.18 -7.08
C GLN A 138 -5.82 11.56 -5.94
N SER A 139 -6.62 10.55 -6.25
CA SER A 139 -7.40 9.85 -5.25
C SER A 139 -7.68 8.41 -5.63
N GLY A 140 -7.54 7.49 -4.68
CA GLY A 140 -7.89 6.08 -4.83
C GLY A 140 -9.24 5.81 -4.20
N SER A 141 -10.09 5.02 -4.84
CA SER A 141 -11.38 4.61 -4.27
C SER A 141 -11.50 3.10 -4.30
N ALA A 142 -12.05 2.52 -3.23
CA ALA A 142 -12.29 1.09 -3.13
C ALA A 142 -13.70 0.85 -2.59
N LYS A 143 -14.55 0.23 -3.41
CA LYS A 143 -15.86 -0.31 -3.02
C LYS A 143 -15.76 -1.82 -2.94
N ILE A 144 -15.94 -2.37 -1.75
CA ILE A 144 -15.79 -3.81 -1.48
C ILE A 144 -17.15 -4.33 -1.00
N GLY A 145 -17.61 -5.43 -1.57
CA GLY A 145 -18.77 -6.15 -1.08
C GLY A 145 -18.37 -7.49 -0.49
N MET A 146 -19.05 -7.90 0.57
CA MET A 146 -18.78 -9.15 1.26
C MET A 146 -20.09 -9.80 1.69
N VAL A 147 -20.16 -11.13 1.58
CA VAL A 147 -21.22 -11.94 2.15
C VAL A 147 -20.62 -13.18 2.79
N ALA A 148 -21.05 -13.49 4.01
CA ALA A 148 -20.67 -14.72 4.70
C ALA A 148 -21.80 -15.72 4.54
N ILE A 149 -21.48 -16.94 4.13
CA ILE A 149 -22.43 -18.01 3.85
C ILE A 149 -22.04 -19.20 4.73
N ASP A 150 -23.01 -19.81 5.40
CA ASP A 150 -22.80 -21.08 6.09
C ASP A 150 -22.53 -22.19 5.06
N ALA A 151 -21.42 -22.89 5.21
CA ALA A 151 -21.00 -23.88 4.21
C ALA A 151 -21.98 -25.08 4.12
N ARG A 152 -22.70 -25.39 5.21
CA ARG A 152 -23.61 -26.54 5.30
C ARG A 152 -25.01 -26.20 4.84
N SER A 153 -25.60 -25.11 5.33
CA SER A 153 -26.98 -24.72 4.98
C SER A 153 -27.07 -23.86 3.73
N ARG A 154 -25.95 -23.25 3.30
CA ARG A 154 -25.91 -22.23 2.23
C ARG A 154 -26.74 -20.98 2.54
N GLU A 155 -27.05 -20.76 3.82
CA GLU A 155 -27.74 -19.56 4.28
C GLU A 155 -26.76 -18.44 4.59
N ILE A 156 -27.23 -17.20 4.45
CA ILE A 156 -26.42 -16.02 4.77
C ILE A 156 -26.22 -15.89 6.28
N LEU A 157 -24.97 -15.73 6.70
CA LEU A 157 -24.58 -15.42 8.06
C LEU A 157 -24.57 -13.89 8.24
N GLY A 158 -25.75 -13.36 8.57
CA GLY A 158 -25.98 -11.91 8.77
C GLY A 158 -26.52 -11.20 7.54
N GLY A 159 -26.33 -9.88 7.45
CA GLY A 159 -26.82 -9.08 6.32
C GLY A 159 -25.89 -9.01 5.11
N GLY A 160 -24.62 -9.39 5.29
CA GLY A 160 -23.56 -8.99 4.36
C GLY A 160 -23.51 -7.47 4.17
N GLY A 161 -22.90 -7.00 3.08
CA GLY A 161 -22.98 -5.59 2.74
C GLY A 161 -21.94 -5.12 1.73
N VAL A 162 -21.79 -3.80 1.67
CA VAL A 162 -20.72 -3.12 0.93
C VAL A 162 -20.10 -2.05 1.80
N THR A 163 -18.79 -1.89 1.70
CA THR A 163 -18.04 -0.76 2.23
C THR A 163 -17.45 0.03 1.07
N LEU A 164 -17.33 1.34 1.26
CA LEU A 164 -16.70 2.27 0.33
C LEU A 164 -15.79 3.20 1.12
N ASP A 165 -14.57 3.37 0.62
CA ASP A 165 -13.65 4.37 1.15
C ASP A 165 -12.77 4.97 0.04
N LYS A 166 -12.18 6.13 0.31
CA LYS A 166 -11.40 6.93 -0.64
C LYS A 166 -10.16 7.55 0.00
N SER A 167 -9.01 7.35 -0.64
CA SER A 167 -7.70 7.92 -0.30
C SER A 167 -7.39 9.07 -1.24
N ASP A 168 -6.48 9.95 -0.86
CA ASP A 168 -6.19 11.19 -1.57
C ASP A 168 -4.74 11.64 -1.39
N ASP A 169 -4.24 12.29 -2.42
CA ASP A 169 -2.95 12.97 -2.45
C ASP A 169 -3.12 14.30 -3.20
N SER A 170 -2.76 15.41 -2.58
CA SER A 170 -2.92 16.77 -3.09
C SER A 170 -1.58 17.49 -3.04
N ASN A 171 -1.07 17.82 -4.22
CA ASN A 171 0.18 18.52 -4.44
C ASN A 171 -0.10 19.94 -4.94
N TRP A 172 0.43 20.93 -4.22
CA TRP A 172 0.40 22.33 -4.66
C TRP A 172 1.76 22.78 -5.16
N PHE A 173 1.74 23.55 -6.24
CA PHE A 173 2.88 24.25 -6.80
C PHE A 173 2.53 25.73 -6.93
N VAL A 174 3.43 26.59 -6.48
CA VAL A 174 3.28 28.06 -6.58
C VAL A 174 4.50 28.57 -7.30
N MET A 175 4.31 29.12 -8.49
CA MET A 175 5.37 29.61 -9.38
C MET A 175 6.51 28.59 -9.58
N GLY A 176 6.15 27.31 -9.75
CA GLY A 176 7.12 26.22 -9.90
C GLY A 176 7.80 25.74 -8.61
N VAL A 177 7.58 26.41 -7.47
CA VAL A 177 8.02 25.94 -6.15
C VAL A 177 7.02 24.91 -5.62
N GLY A 178 7.49 23.76 -5.13
CA GLY A 178 6.66 22.66 -4.64
C GLY A 178 7.33 21.28 -4.84
N PRO A 179 6.63 20.16 -4.59
CA PRO A 179 5.22 20.07 -4.19
C PRO A 179 5.01 20.22 -2.67
N TRP A 180 4.09 21.10 -2.26
CA TRP A 180 3.52 21.01 -0.91
C TRP A 180 2.44 19.94 -0.91
N GLN A 181 2.82 18.77 -0.42
CA GLN A 181 1.96 17.59 -0.39
C GLN A 181 1.04 17.62 0.83
N SER A 182 -0.17 17.11 0.68
CA SER A 182 -1.18 16.92 1.73
C SER A 182 -2.11 15.78 1.33
N GLY A 183 -2.70 15.07 2.28
CA GLY A 183 -3.65 13.97 2.01
C GLY A 183 -3.30 12.70 2.76
N THR A 184 -4.18 11.70 2.66
CA THR A 184 -4.07 10.45 3.41
C THR A 184 -2.80 9.64 3.09
N VAL A 185 -2.27 9.72 1.87
CA VAL A 185 -1.03 8.99 1.49
C VAL A 185 0.20 9.59 2.18
N LYS A 186 0.33 10.93 2.18
CA LYS A 186 1.43 11.62 2.87
C LYS A 186 1.40 11.31 4.36
N GLU A 187 0.21 11.34 4.97
CA GLU A 187 0.04 11.09 6.39
C GLU A 187 0.47 9.67 6.78
N GLU A 188 0.08 8.66 5.99
CA GLU A 188 0.49 7.28 6.21
C GLU A 188 2.00 7.08 6.04
N VAL A 189 2.58 7.62 4.96
CA VAL A 189 4.04 7.53 4.74
C VAL A 189 4.79 8.25 5.85
N SER A 190 4.37 9.45 6.25
CA SER A 190 4.99 10.23 7.30
C SER A 190 4.93 9.52 8.65
N HIS A 191 3.75 9.03 9.06
CA HIS A 191 3.56 8.33 10.34
C HIS A 191 4.29 6.99 10.41
N ARG A 192 4.40 6.26 9.28
CA ARG A 192 5.09 4.97 9.26
C ARG A 192 6.59 5.08 9.01
N THR A 193 7.07 6.21 8.49
CA THR A 193 8.51 6.48 8.25
C THR A 193 9.12 7.35 9.36
N THR A 194 8.30 8.03 10.18
CA THR A 194 8.74 8.93 11.25
C THR A 194 8.10 8.52 12.57
N GLY A 195 8.84 7.79 13.41
CA GLY A 195 8.38 7.32 14.72
C GLY A 195 9.30 6.25 15.31
N GLN A 196 9.02 5.82 16.55
CA GLN A 196 9.82 4.81 17.26
C GLN A 196 9.82 3.44 16.53
N ALA A 197 8.79 3.18 15.72
CA ALA A 197 8.73 2.03 14.79
C ALA A 197 9.61 2.19 13.53
N ALA A 198 9.98 3.42 13.14
CA ALA A 198 10.86 3.71 12.01
C ALA A 198 12.35 3.79 12.41
N VAL A 199 12.65 3.93 13.71
CA VAL A 199 14.03 4.03 14.23
C VAL A 199 14.61 2.66 14.63
N THR A 200 13.83 1.58 14.64
CA THR A 200 14.43 0.24 14.65
C THR A 200 14.84 -0.11 13.22
N LYS A 201 15.93 0.49 12.74
CA LYS A 201 16.67 -0.02 11.58
C LYS A 201 17.38 -1.31 12.03
N GLN A 202 16.61 -2.35 12.36
CA GLN A 202 17.09 -3.70 12.10
C GLN A 202 17.06 -3.82 10.59
N THR A 203 18.24 -3.74 9.98
CA THR A 203 18.44 -4.26 8.63
C THR A 203 17.70 -5.59 8.56
N LEU A 204 16.64 -5.66 7.75
CA LEU A 204 15.90 -6.90 7.60
C LEU A 204 16.94 -7.98 7.25
N PRO A 205 17.02 -9.09 8.00
CA PRO A 205 17.96 -10.14 7.68
C PRO A 205 17.73 -10.55 6.22
N THR A 206 18.79 -10.64 5.43
CA THR A 206 18.71 -11.00 4.00
C THR A 206 18.27 -12.46 3.80
N SER A 207 18.08 -13.20 4.90
CA SER A 207 17.48 -14.53 4.97
C SER A 207 16.13 -14.47 5.69
N ILE A 208 15.09 -15.00 5.05
CA ILE A 208 13.79 -15.23 5.69
C ILE A 208 13.86 -16.55 6.45
N ALA A 209 13.69 -16.49 7.77
CA ALA A 209 13.52 -17.67 8.62
C ALA A 209 12.13 -17.62 9.27
N PHE A 210 11.38 -18.71 9.17
CA PHE A 210 10.16 -18.93 9.92
C PHE A 210 10.44 -19.99 10.97
N MET A 211 9.85 -19.86 12.17
CA MET A 211 9.80 -21.01 13.08
C MET A 211 8.95 -22.10 12.43
N GLY A 212 9.44 -23.35 12.48
CA GLY A 212 8.63 -24.51 12.13
C GLY A 212 7.37 -24.52 13.01
N VAL A 213 6.21 -24.76 12.40
CA VAL A 213 5.02 -25.11 13.16
C VAL A 213 5.32 -26.45 13.82
N ASP A 214 5.56 -26.47 15.13
CA ASP A 214 5.73 -27.71 15.88
C ASP A 214 4.41 -28.47 15.89
N ARG A 215 4.25 -29.39 14.94
CA ARG A 215 3.07 -30.27 14.84
C ARG A 215 3.16 -31.48 15.77
N THR A 216 4.23 -31.58 16.55
CA THR A 216 4.53 -32.70 17.44
C THR A 216 4.20 -32.43 18.90
N ARG A 217 3.70 -31.23 19.25
CA ARG A 217 3.19 -30.96 20.59
C ARG A 217 1.83 -31.60 20.82
N THR A 218 1.81 -32.93 20.92
CA THR A 218 0.81 -33.64 21.71
C THR A 218 1.01 -33.29 23.18
N LEU A 219 -0.10 -33.00 23.85
CA LEU A 219 -0.19 -32.98 25.32
C LEU A 219 0.28 -34.36 25.81
N ASP A 220 1.17 -34.40 26.81
CA ASP A 220 1.81 -35.58 27.40
C ASP A 220 3.11 -36.08 26.73
N GLY A 221 4.26 -35.77 27.34
CA GLY A 221 5.56 -36.39 27.02
C GLY A 221 6.77 -35.46 27.15
N GLN A 222 7.76 -35.86 27.94
CA GLN A 222 8.96 -35.11 28.34
C GLN A 222 9.84 -34.59 27.18
N PRO A 223 10.63 -33.51 27.37
CA PRO A 223 11.45 -32.93 26.32
C PRO A 223 12.60 -33.87 25.95
N THR A 224 12.78 -34.12 24.65
CA THR A 224 13.95 -34.84 24.14
C THR A 224 15.10 -33.86 23.94
N GLU A 225 16.21 -34.15 24.61
CA GLU A 225 17.45 -33.38 24.57
C GLU A 225 18.21 -33.71 23.28
N GLY A 226 18.54 -32.70 22.47
CA GLY A 226 19.51 -32.84 21.36
C GLY A 226 18.97 -32.69 19.93
N GLU A 227 18.15 -31.67 19.64
CA GLU A 227 17.86 -31.32 18.23
C GLU A 227 18.92 -30.35 17.69
N ASP A 228 19.93 -30.91 17.03
CA ASP A 228 20.98 -30.15 16.33
C ASP A 228 20.39 -29.29 15.21
N ILE A 229 20.53 -27.97 15.35
CA ILE A 229 20.15 -26.98 14.36
C ILE A 229 21.05 -27.17 13.12
N ARG A 230 20.50 -27.73 12.04
CA ARG A 230 21.22 -27.87 10.76
C ARG A 230 21.21 -26.55 9.99
N TYR A 231 22.34 -25.86 10.00
CA TYR A 231 22.61 -24.73 9.13
C TYR A 231 22.93 -25.22 7.71
N VAL A 232 22.18 -24.75 6.72
CA VAL A 232 22.57 -24.92 5.30
C VAL A 232 23.53 -23.79 4.97
N SER A 233 24.83 -24.10 4.94
CA SER A 233 25.87 -23.15 4.55
C SER A 233 26.01 -23.10 3.02
N PHE A 234 26.11 -21.89 2.47
CA PHE A 234 26.48 -21.66 1.07
C PHE A 234 28.01 -21.65 0.93
N PRO A 235 28.58 -22.00 -0.24
CA PRO A 235 30.02 -22.17 -0.38
C PRO A 235 30.74 -20.83 -0.20
N GLY A 236 31.55 -20.71 0.87
CA GLY A 236 32.43 -19.56 1.08
C GLY A 236 32.51 -19.04 2.52
N GLU A 237 31.56 -19.38 3.39
CA GLU A 237 31.56 -18.90 4.78
C GLU A 237 31.95 -20.04 5.74
N GLN A 238 33.16 -19.96 6.29
CA GLN A 238 33.63 -20.90 7.32
C GLN A 238 33.25 -20.34 8.70
N PRO A 239 32.41 -21.02 9.50
CA PRO A 239 31.94 -20.46 10.77
C PRO A 239 33.11 -20.27 11.75
N ALA A 240 33.11 -19.12 12.42
CA ALA A 240 34.09 -18.83 13.46
C ALA A 240 33.99 -19.84 14.61
N ALA A 241 35.15 -20.34 15.05
CA ALA A 241 35.23 -21.30 16.14
C ALA A 241 34.66 -20.73 17.45
N PRO A 242 33.93 -21.52 18.24
CA PRO A 242 33.40 -21.07 19.52
C PRO A 242 34.53 -20.71 20.49
N PRO A 243 34.33 -19.74 21.39
CA PRO A 243 35.31 -19.40 22.41
C PRO A 243 35.58 -20.61 23.31
N ALA A 244 36.86 -20.85 23.58
CA ALA A 244 37.30 -21.92 24.46
C ALA A 244 36.81 -21.67 25.89
N GLN A 245 35.98 -22.62 26.35
CA GLN A 245 35.51 -22.96 27.71
C GLN A 245 35.56 -21.89 28.80
#